data_AF-A0A7C7IAR5-F1
#
_entry.id   AF-A0A7C7IAR5-F1
#
_cell.length_a   1.000
_cell.length_b   1.000
_cell.length_c   1.000
_cell.angle_alpha   90.00
_cell.angle_beta   90.00
_cell.angle_gamma   90.00
#
_symmetry.space_group_name_H-M   'P 1'
#
loop_
_entity.id
_entity.type
_entity.pdbx_description
1 polymer ?
#
loop_
_entity_poly.entity_id
_entity_poly.type
_entity_poly.pdbx_seq_one_letter_code
_entity_poly.pdbx_strand_id
1 'polypeptide(L)'
;MTANVFLRAMWGEPIGGWVQIWTLQTKRSTGFSHLSGVDRFIGVHANQDWYTGVGLAVQPCRPRERVKSTEVIAIAGLWADVDYSHPVQQKPNLPRSGKPVLNLSTEGWRAQRYR
;
A
#
# COMPACT_ATOMS: atom_id res chain seq x y z
N MET A 1 0.51 -14.30 7.57
CA MET A 1 1.38 -13.63 6.56
C MET A 1 2.15 -12.54 7.29
N THR A 2 3.47 -12.42 7.10
CA THR A 2 4.26 -11.32 7.71
C THR A 2 4.19 -10.05 6.84
N ALA A 3 4.57 -8.90 7.38
CA ALA A 3 4.56 -7.65 6.63
C ALA A 3 5.56 -7.69 5.47
N ASN A 4 6.73 -8.31 5.67
CA ASN A 4 7.73 -8.46 4.62
C ASN A 4 7.21 -9.32 3.45
N VAL A 5 6.53 -10.43 3.73
CA VAL A 5 5.91 -11.27 2.70
C VAL A 5 4.88 -10.47 1.90
N PHE A 6 4.04 -9.69 2.57
CA PHE A 6 3.04 -8.83 1.92
C PHE A 6 3.67 -7.74 1.04
N LEU A 7 4.65 -7.00 1.57
CA LEU A 7 5.32 -5.93 0.83
C LEU A 7 6.11 -6.47 -0.37
N ARG A 8 6.72 -7.65 -0.25
CA ARG A 8 7.38 -8.33 -1.38
C ARG A 8 6.40 -8.78 -2.44
N ALA A 9 5.20 -9.21 -2.05
CA ALA A 9 4.17 -9.55 -3.02
C ALA A 9 3.71 -8.32 -3.82
N MET A 10 3.71 -7.12 -3.21
CA MET A 10 3.36 -5.88 -3.90
C MET A 10 4.50 -5.30 -4.74
N TRP A 11 5.73 -5.33 -4.22
CA TRP A 11 6.85 -4.55 -4.76
C TRP A 11 8.03 -5.38 -5.27
N GLY A 12 8.03 -6.70 -5.05
CA GLY A 12 9.21 -7.53 -5.21
C GLY A 12 10.32 -7.09 -4.25
N GLU A 13 11.54 -6.98 -4.76
CA GLU A 13 12.60 -6.20 -4.14
C GLU A 13 12.61 -4.81 -4.81
N PRO A 14 12.21 -3.73 -4.12
CA PRO A 14 12.15 -2.42 -4.74
C PRO A 14 13.55 -1.97 -5.18
N ILE A 15 13.76 -1.88 -6.50
CA ILE A 15 14.99 -1.35 -7.09
C ILE A 15 14.80 0.16 -7.26
N GLY A 16 15.12 0.90 -6.20
CA GLY A 16 14.94 2.35 -6.14
C GLY A 16 13.59 2.77 -5.54
N GLY A 17 13.58 3.95 -4.93
CA GLY A 17 12.43 4.48 -4.21
C GLY A 17 12.28 3.96 -2.78
N TRP A 18 11.20 4.39 -2.13
CA TRP A 18 10.94 4.16 -0.71
C TRP A 18 9.51 3.68 -0.48
N VAL A 19 9.36 2.54 0.18
CA VAL A 19 8.08 2.08 0.71
C VAL A 19 7.80 2.83 2.00
N GLN A 20 6.68 3.56 2.06
CA GLN A 20 6.24 4.17 3.31
C GLN A 20 5.35 3.23 4.12
N ILE A 21 5.68 3.15 5.40
CA ILE A 21 4.86 2.55 6.44
C ILE A 21 4.43 3.64 7.40
N TRP A 22 3.13 3.74 7.66
CA TRP A 22 2.52 4.69 8.58
C TRP A 22 1.86 3.98 9.75
N THR A 23 2.08 4.48 10.96
CA THR A 23 1.48 3.96 12.20
C THR A 23 0.34 4.85 12.65
N LEU A 24 -0.84 4.28 12.93
CA LEU A 24 -2.00 5.05 13.39
C LEU A 24 -1.80 5.68 14.77
N GLN A 25 -1.28 4.89 15.71
CA GLN A 25 -1.17 5.27 17.12
C GLN A 25 -0.23 6.45 17.32
N THR A 26 0.89 6.47 16.59
CA THR A 26 1.89 7.55 16.70
C THR A 26 1.74 8.59 15.58
N LYS A 27 0.88 8.33 14.58
CA LYS A 27 0.72 9.11 13.36
C LYS A 27 2.06 9.38 12.66
N ARG A 28 2.93 8.38 12.63
CA ARG A 28 4.29 8.48 12.08
C ARG A 28 4.51 7.64 10.83
N SER A 29 5.17 8.23 9.86
CA SER A 29 5.69 7.63 8.64
C SER A 29 7.15 7.21 8.81
N THR A 30 7.48 6.01 8.36
CA THR A 30 8.83 5.46 8.30
C THR A 30 9.06 4.89 6.91
N GLY A 31 10.19 5.24 6.29
CA GLY A 31 10.52 4.79 4.94
C GLY A 31 11.53 3.67 4.92
N PHE A 32 11.31 2.75 3.97
CA PHE A 32 12.18 1.61 3.71
C PHE A 32 12.58 1.58 2.24
N SER A 33 13.86 1.76 1.96
CA SER A 33 14.45 1.48 0.65
C SER A 33 14.74 -0.02 0.45
N HIS A 34 14.79 -0.80 1.56
CA HIS A 34 14.95 -2.25 1.55
C HIS A 34 13.99 -2.89 2.57
N LEU A 35 13.43 -4.04 2.23
CA LEU A 35 12.38 -4.69 3.04
C LEU A 35 12.92 -5.59 4.17
N SER A 36 14.22 -5.87 4.21
CA SER A 36 14.83 -6.81 5.16
C SER A 36 14.63 -6.45 6.65
N GLY A 37 14.43 -5.18 6.98
CA GLY A 37 14.24 -4.69 8.36
C GLY A 37 12.78 -4.54 8.81
N VAL A 38 11.81 -4.69 7.91
CA VAL A 38 10.41 -4.30 8.18
C VAL A 38 9.77 -5.15 9.27
N ASP A 39 9.90 -6.48 9.20
CA ASP A 39 9.27 -7.38 10.18
C ASP A 39 9.82 -7.14 11.60
N ARG A 40 11.12 -6.84 11.72
CA ARG A 40 11.73 -6.48 13.01
C ARG A 40 11.18 -5.15 13.53
N PHE A 41 11.08 -4.14 12.66
CA PHE A 41 10.56 -2.83 13.02
C PHE A 41 9.10 -2.90 13.51
N ILE A 42 8.25 -3.61 12.78
CA ILE A 42 6.84 -3.80 13.15
C ILE A 42 6.73 -4.69 14.40
N GLY A 43 7.53 -5.75 14.50
CA GLY A 43 7.50 -6.69 15.62
C GLY A 43 7.78 -6.05 16.99
N VAL A 44 8.63 -5.02 17.05
CA VAL A 44 8.88 -4.24 18.28
C VAL A 44 7.62 -3.48 18.73
N HIS A 45 6.67 -3.22 17.84
CA HIS A 45 5.42 -2.55 18.16
C HIS A 45 4.21 -3.32 17.58
N ALA A 46 4.14 -4.62 17.85
CA ALA A 46 3.13 -5.52 17.29
C ALA A 46 1.66 -5.14 17.61
N ASN A 47 1.43 -4.37 18.69
CA ASN A 47 0.08 -3.94 19.11
C ASN A 47 -0.37 -2.61 18.46
N GLN A 48 0.12 -2.31 17.26
CA GLN A 48 -0.19 -1.08 16.53
C GLN A 48 -0.85 -1.39 15.18
N ASP A 49 -1.62 -0.43 14.69
CA ASP A 49 -2.21 -0.50 13.36
C ASP A 49 -1.25 0.14 12.37
N TRP A 50 -0.87 -0.65 11.38
CA TRP A 50 0.12 -0.30 10.38
C TRP A 50 -0.51 -0.21 9.01
N TYR A 51 -0.11 0.81 8.28
CA TYR A 51 -0.61 1.12 6.95
C TYR A 51 0.58 1.28 6.02
N THR A 52 0.40 0.90 4.76
CA THR A 52 1.37 1.19 3.72
C THR A 52 0.65 1.81 2.52
N GLY A 53 1.34 2.71 1.83
CA GLY A 53 0.81 3.30 0.60
C GLY A 53 0.92 2.35 -0.59
N VAL A 54 0.15 2.63 -1.63
CA VAL A 54 0.22 1.93 -2.93
C VAL A 54 1.23 2.53 -3.90
N GLY A 55 2.06 3.46 -3.44
CA GLY A 55 3.08 4.15 -4.23
C GLY A 55 4.47 4.09 -3.60
N LEU A 56 5.51 3.93 -4.42
CA LEU A 56 6.90 4.14 -4.01
C LEU A 56 7.24 5.63 -4.12
N ALA A 57 7.81 6.19 -3.07
CA ALA A 57 8.27 7.57 -3.07
C ALA A 57 9.70 7.68 -3.61
N VAL A 58 10.04 8.82 -4.22
CA VAL A 58 11.43 9.13 -4.61
C VAL A 58 12.37 9.22 -3.38
N GLN A 59 11.83 9.66 -2.25
CA GLN A 59 12.53 9.85 -0.98
C GLN A 59 11.57 9.61 0.20
N PRO A 60 12.06 9.29 1.41
CA PRO A 60 11.18 9.11 2.55
C PRO A 60 10.59 10.46 2.97
N CYS A 61 9.30 10.48 3.29
CA CYS A 61 8.66 11.70 3.81
C CYS A 61 9.02 11.90 5.29
N ARG A 62 8.79 13.12 5.80
CA ARG A 62 9.00 13.40 7.22
C ARG A 62 8.03 12.58 8.08
N PRO A 63 8.35 12.34 9.37
CA PRO A 63 7.56 11.45 10.21
C PRO A 63 6.08 11.81 10.29
N ARG A 64 5.69 13.08 10.30
CA ARG A 64 4.27 13.48 10.41
C ARG A 64 3.63 13.85 9.08
N GLU A 65 4.24 13.44 7.98
CA GLU A 65 3.77 13.74 6.63
C GLU A 65 3.39 12.47 5.89
N ARG A 66 2.60 12.64 4.83
CA ARG A 66 2.34 11.60 3.82
C ARG A 66 3.12 11.96 2.56
N VAL A 67 3.44 10.95 1.76
CA VAL A 67 4.05 11.15 0.43
C VAL A 67 3.06 11.91 -0.45
N LYS A 68 3.54 12.96 -1.11
CA LYS A 68 2.72 13.70 -2.08
C LYS A 68 2.69 12.94 -3.39
N SER A 69 1.60 13.07 -4.15
CA SER A 69 1.47 12.41 -5.47
C SER A 69 2.61 12.77 -6.43
N THR A 70 3.11 14.00 -6.37
CA THR A 70 4.25 14.50 -7.17
C THR A 70 5.58 13.85 -6.81
N GLU A 71 5.65 13.13 -5.70
CA GLU A 71 6.86 12.45 -5.21
C GLU A 71 6.77 10.93 -5.39
N VAL A 72 5.68 10.42 -5.96
CA VAL A 72 5.48 9.00 -6.26
C VAL A 72 6.11 8.65 -7.60
N ILE A 73 6.97 7.64 -7.62
CA ILE A 73 7.72 7.21 -8.82
C ILE A 73 7.24 5.87 -9.38
N ALA A 74 6.51 5.09 -8.60
CA ALA A 74 5.90 3.84 -9.03
C ALA A 74 4.62 3.58 -8.23
N ILE A 75 3.69 2.85 -8.81
CA ILE A 75 2.46 2.37 -8.17
C ILE A 75 2.49 0.84 -8.23
N ALA A 76 1.95 0.18 -7.20
CA ALA A 76 1.85 -1.28 -7.20
C ALA A 76 1.08 -1.73 -8.45
N GLY A 77 1.60 -2.73 -9.17
CA GLY A 77 1.08 -3.12 -10.49
C GLY A 77 -0.38 -3.56 -10.49
N LEU A 78 -0.91 -3.92 -9.33
CA LEU A 78 -2.32 -4.16 -9.11
C LEU A 78 -2.70 -3.75 -7.69
N TRP A 79 -3.71 -2.89 -7.58
CA TRP A 79 -4.37 -2.57 -6.31
C TRP A 79 -5.85 -2.34 -6.56
N ALA A 80 -6.68 -2.63 -5.56
CA ALA A 80 -8.12 -2.40 -5.62
C ALA A 80 -8.58 -1.84 -4.29
N ASP A 81 -9.34 -0.74 -4.34
CA ASP A 81 -10.07 -0.20 -3.20
C ASP A 81 -11.44 -0.90 -3.13
N VAL A 82 -11.58 -1.87 -2.22
CA VAL A 82 -12.78 -2.72 -2.13
C VAL A 82 -13.55 -2.40 -0.86
N ASP A 83 -14.66 -1.69 -1.03
CA ASP A 83 -15.59 -1.36 0.05
C ASP A 83 -16.59 -2.50 0.30
N TYR A 84 -16.79 -2.84 1.57
CA TYR A 84 -17.88 -3.70 2.03
C TYR A 84 -18.85 -2.90 2.91
N SER A 85 -20.12 -3.31 2.92
CA SER A 85 -21.13 -2.64 3.75
C SER A 85 -20.76 -2.76 5.22
N HIS A 86 -20.70 -1.64 5.93
CA HIS A 86 -20.47 -1.56 7.37
C HIS A 86 -21.43 -0.53 7.96
N PRO A 87 -21.86 -0.66 9.24
CA PRO A 87 -22.76 0.32 9.87
C PRO A 87 -22.29 1.78 9.83
N VAL A 88 -20.99 2.03 9.60
CA VAL A 88 -20.39 3.38 9.52
C VAL A 88 -20.23 3.88 8.07
N GLN A 89 -20.53 3.05 7.08
CA GLN A 89 -20.46 3.40 5.65
C GLN A 89 -21.78 4.06 5.22
N GLN A 90 -21.70 5.21 4.54
CA GLN A 90 -22.88 5.91 3.99
C GLN A 90 -23.20 5.51 2.55
N LYS A 91 -22.29 4.81 1.86
CA LYS A 91 -22.49 4.38 0.46
C LYS A 91 -23.60 3.32 0.40
N PRO A 92 -24.68 3.54 -0.37
CA PRO A 92 -25.72 2.53 -0.56
C PRO A 92 -25.21 1.36 -1.41
N ASN A 93 -25.86 0.20 -1.31
CA ASN A 93 -25.65 -0.98 -2.15
C ASN A 93 -24.24 -1.60 -2.12
N LEU A 94 -23.48 -1.38 -1.04
CA LEU A 94 -22.21 -2.08 -0.87
C LEU A 94 -22.43 -3.58 -0.62
N PRO A 95 -21.54 -4.45 -1.13
CA PRO A 95 -21.60 -5.87 -0.86
C PRO A 95 -21.42 -6.14 0.64
N ARG A 96 -22.25 -7.04 1.21
CA ARG A 96 -22.18 -7.38 2.64
C ARG A 96 -20.97 -8.22 3.01
N SER A 97 -20.53 -9.05 2.09
CA SER A 97 -19.36 -9.92 2.19
C SER A 97 -18.99 -10.41 0.79
N GLY A 98 -17.83 -11.03 0.66
CA GLY A 98 -17.39 -11.64 -0.58
C GLY A 98 -15.91 -11.95 -0.54
N LYS A 99 -15.48 -12.80 -1.47
CA LYS A 99 -14.09 -12.74 -1.94
C LYS A 99 -14.08 -11.66 -3.01
N PRO A 100 -13.18 -10.68 -2.98
CA PRO A 100 -12.97 -9.83 -4.15
C PRO A 100 -12.60 -10.76 -5.30
N VAL A 101 -13.52 -10.99 -6.23
CA VAL A 101 -13.21 -11.74 -7.45
C VAL A 101 -12.64 -10.74 -8.42
N LEU A 102 -11.33 -10.55 -8.34
CA LEU A 102 -10.60 -9.84 -9.37
C LEU A 102 -10.37 -10.81 -10.53
N ASN A 103 -11.23 -10.75 -11.53
CA ASN A 103 -11.02 -11.44 -12.79
C ASN A 103 -10.08 -10.60 -13.65
N LEU A 104 -8.78 -10.91 -13.63
CA LEU A 104 -7.80 -10.31 -14.54
C LEU A 104 -7.95 -10.99 -15.90
N SER A 105 -8.68 -10.38 -16.83
CA SER A 105 -8.65 -10.83 -18.22
C SER A 105 -7.25 -10.55 -18.80
N THR A 106 -6.60 -11.58 -19.35
CA THR A 106 -5.33 -11.44 -20.08
C THR A 106 -5.51 -10.77 -21.45
N GLU A 107 -6.73 -10.42 -21.84
CA GLU A 107 -7.02 -9.77 -23.10
C GLU A 107 -6.76 -8.26 -23.02
N GLY A 108 -5.63 -7.83 -23.60
CA GLY A 108 -5.53 -6.54 -24.27
C GLY A 108 -5.25 -5.31 -23.39
N TRP A 109 -4.13 -5.29 -22.64
CA TRP A 109 -3.56 -4.02 -22.18
C TRP A 109 -3.03 -3.22 -23.38
N ARG A 110 -3.85 -2.34 -23.96
CA ARG A 110 -3.37 -1.26 -24.83
C ARG A 110 -2.98 -0.08 -23.95
N ALA A 111 -1.68 0.11 -23.71
CA ALA A 111 -1.16 1.31 -23.10
C ALA A 111 -1.50 2.53 -23.99
N GLN A 112 -2.50 3.33 -23.60
CA GLN A 112 -2.67 4.66 -24.15
C GLN A 112 -1.54 5.55 -23.61
N ARG A 113 -0.60 5.88 -24.49
CA ARG A 113 0.35 6.97 -24.25
C ARG A 113 -0.44 8.27 -24.25
N TYR A 114 -0.53 8.94 -23.11
CA TYR A 114 -0.85 10.36 -23.09
C TYR A 114 0.32 11.10 -23.76
N ARG A 115 -0.01 11.84 -24.83
CA ARG A 115 0.91 12.81 -25.45
C ARG A 115 0.90 14.10 -24.67
#